data_AF-A0A0D2IUX2-F1
#
_entry.id   AF-A0A0D2IUX2-F1
#
_cell.length_a   1.000
_cell.length_b   1.000
_cell.length_c   1.000
_cell.angle_alpha   90.00
_cell.angle_beta   90.00
_cell.angle_gamma   90.00
#
_symmetry.space_group_name_H-M   'P 1'
#
loop_
_entity.id
_entity.type
_entity.pdbx_description
1 polymer ?
#
loop_
_entity_poly.entity_id
_entity_poly.type
_entity_poly.pdbx_seq_one_letter_code
_entity_poly.pdbx_strand_id
1 'polypeptide(L)'
;GFEIVKAVHLSPEQFSVDNGLMTPTFKLKRAPLQQHFQPQIDAMYEALRATSKVESFEAAAAGAGGGRASGAAVSRPAARAAAAAAAARA
;
A
#
# COMPACT_ATOMS: atom_id res chain seq x y z
N GLY A 1 0.00 5.94 -21.84
CA GLY A 1 -1.40 6.06 -21.39
C GLY A 1 -1.42 6.51 -19.95
N PHE A 2 -2.44 7.25 -19.53
CA PHE A 2 -2.58 7.79 -18.16
C PHE A 2 -3.47 6.91 -17.26
N GLU A 3 -3.93 5.76 -17.76
CA GLU A 3 -4.94 4.90 -17.12
C GLU A 3 -4.32 3.67 -16.41
N ILE A 4 -3.11 3.82 -15.85
CA ILE A 4 -2.44 2.74 -15.11
C ILE A 4 -2.53 3.03 -13.60
N VAL A 5 -3.00 2.04 -12.84
CA VAL A 5 -3.10 2.11 -11.37
C VAL A 5 -1.70 2.06 -10.76
N LYS A 6 -1.39 3.02 -9.87
CA LYS A 6 -0.09 3.12 -9.20
C LYS A 6 -0.10 2.64 -7.74
N ALA A 7 -1.27 2.63 -7.10
CA ALA A 7 -1.45 2.23 -5.71
C ALA A 7 -2.88 1.70 -5.49
N VAL A 8 -3.04 0.78 -4.53
CA VAL A 8 -4.32 0.18 -4.16
C VAL A 8 -4.43 0.14 -2.64
N HIS A 9 -5.61 0.49 -2.12
CA HIS A 9 -5.97 0.33 -0.71
C HIS A 9 -6.98 -0.83 -0.59
N LEU A 10 -6.71 -1.77 0.32
CA LEU A 10 -7.58 -2.91 0.60
C LEU A 10 -8.33 -2.69 1.91
N SER A 11 -9.67 -2.67 1.83
CA SER A 11 -10.54 -2.59 3.01
C SER A 11 -11.14 -3.97 3.30
N PRO A 12 -11.22 -4.39 4.59
CA PRO A 12 -11.94 -5.60 4.97
C PRO A 12 -13.47 -5.44 4.95
N GLU A 13 -13.97 -4.19 4.88
CA GLU A 13 -15.40 -3.92 4.87
C GLU A 13 -15.97 -3.99 3.45
N GLN A 14 -17.05 -4.75 3.28
CA GLN A 14 -17.75 -4.85 1.99
C GLN A 14 -18.70 -3.66 1.78
N PHE A 15 -18.87 -3.23 0.53
CA PHE A 15 -19.88 -2.26 0.17
C PHE A 15 -21.28 -2.87 0.33
N SER A 16 -22.19 -2.17 0.99
CA SER A 16 -23.56 -2.65 1.21
C SER A 16 -24.57 -1.52 1.07
N VAL A 17 -25.85 -1.89 1.06
CA VAL A 17 -26.94 -0.91 1.12
C VAL A 17 -27.03 -0.35 2.54
N ASP A 18 -26.72 -1.16 3.55
CA ASP A 18 -26.82 -0.85 4.98
C ASP A 18 -25.78 0.19 5.43
N ASN A 19 -24.55 0.11 4.92
CA ASN A 19 -23.52 1.14 5.15
C ASN A 19 -23.69 2.37 4.24
N GLY A 20 -24.76 2.43 3.43
CA GLY A 20 -25.09 3.57 2.61
C GLY A 20 -24.18 3.78 1.40
N LEU A 21 -23.23 2.88 1.13
CA LEU A 21 -22.28 2.97 0.02
C LEU A 21 -22.84 2.43 -1.30
N MET A 22 -23.93 1.66 -1.25
CA MET A 22 -24.63 1.13 -2.44
C MET A 22 -26.08 1.60 -2.54
N THR A 23 -26.60 1.61 -3.76
CA THR A 23 -28.03 1.71 -4.03
C THR A 23 -28.71 0.36 -3.84
N PRO A 24 -30.04 0.31 -3.62
CA PRO A 24 -30.79 -0.95 -3.57
C PRO A 24 -30.64 -1.84 -4.82
N THR A 25 -30.20 -1.26 -5.94
CA THR A 25 -29.91 -1.98 -7.20
C THR A 25 -28.43 -2.40 -7.32
N PHE A 26 -27.71 -2.48 -6.20
CA PHE A 26 -26.30 -2.88 -6.12
C PHE A 26 -25.33 -2.06 -6.98
N LYS A 27 -25.61 -0.76 -7.17
CA LYS A 27 -24.65 0.18 -7.78
C LYS A 27 -23.95 0.99 -6.69
N LEU A 28 -22.67 1.26 -6.89
CA LEU A 28 -21.86 2.06 -5.99
C LEU A 28 -22.29 3.54 -6.01
N LYS A 29 -22.43 4.15 -4.83
CA LYS A 29 -22.72 5.57 -4.67
C LYS A 29 -21.41 6.35 -4.59
N ARG A 30 -21.08 7.07 -5.67
CA ARG A 30 -19.78 7.74 -5.84
C ARG A 30 -19.46 8.77 -4.76
N ALA A 31 -20.40 9.67 -4.42
CA ALA A 31 -20.14 10.73 -3.45
C ALA A 31 -19.89 10.20 -2.02
N PRO A 32 -20.73 9.30 -1.46
CA PRO A 32 -20.44 8.64 -0.18
C PRO A 32 -19.12 7.86 -0.17
N LEU A 33 -18.83 7.09 -1.22
CA LEU A 33 -17.57 6.36 -1.32
C LEU A 33 -16.36 7.28 -1.36
N GLN A 34 -16.44 8.36 -2.14
CA GLN A 34 -15.39 9.36 -2.18
C GLN A 34 -15.15 9.94 -0.80
N GLN A 35 -16.20 10.40 -0.10
CA GLN A 35 -16.06 10.97 1.25
C GLN A 35 -15.46 9.97 2.24
N HIS A 36 -15.89 8.71 2.19
CA HIS A 36 -15.42 7.66 3.09
C HIS A 36 -13.94 7.31 2.86
N PHE A 37 -13.50 7.24 1.60
CA PHE A 37 -12.13 6.86 1.23
C PHE A 37 -11.19 8.04 0.93
N GLN A 38 -11.67 9.28 1.03
CA GLN A 38 -10.87 10.48 0.74
C GLN A 38 -9.55 10.50 1.55
N PRO A 39 -9.54 10.22 2.87
CA PRO A 39 -8.30 10.25 3.64
C PRO A 39 -7.24 9.26 3.15
N GLN A 40 -7.65 8.06 2.77
CA GLN A 40 -6.77 7.01 2.25
C GLN A 40 -6.26 7.37 0.85
N ILE A 41 -7.12 7.96 0.01
CA ILE A 41 -6.76 8.44 -1.32
C ILE A 41 -5.72 9.56 -1.21
N ASP A 42 -5.94 10.54 -0.34
CA ASP A 42 -5.03 11.66 -0.13
C ASP A 42 -3.66 11.16 0.35
N ALA A 43 -3.64 10.27 1.34
CA ALA A 43 -2.42 9.65 1.84
C ALA A 43 -1.66 8.87 0.75
N MET A 44 -2.36 8.13 -0.12
CA MET A 44 -1.72 7.44 -1.25
C MET A 44 -1.11 8.41 -2.26
N TYR A 45 -1.79 9.52 -2.57
CA TYR A 45 -1.24 10.54 -3.48
C TYR A 45 -0.04 11.26 -2.88
N GLU A 46 -0.04 11.54 -1.58
CA GLU A 46 1.12 12.10 -0.87
C GLU A 46 2.30 11.12 -0.88
N ALA A 47 2.07 9.84 -0.60
CA ALA A 47 3.10 8.81 -0.66
C ALA A 47 3.69 8.68 -2.07
N LEU A 48 2.86 8.68 -3.12
CA LEU A 48 3.34 8.62 -4.51
C LEU A 48 4.18 9.86 -4.89
N ARG A 49 3.79 11.05 -4.41
CA ARG A 49 4.60 12.26 -4.58
C ARG A 49 5.95 12.14 -3.88
N ALA A 50 5.99 11.55 -2.68
CA ALA A 50 7.24 11.30 -1.96
C ALA A 50 8.12 10.28 -2.70
N THR A 51 7.57 9.11 -3.09
CA THR A 51 8.29 8.04 -3.81
C THR A 51 8.86 8.53 -5.14
N SER A 52 8.13 9.37 -5.89
CA SER A 52 8.61 9.93 -7.16
C SER A 52 9.90 10.76 -7.07
N LYS A 53 10.25 11.25 -5.88
CA LYS A 53 11.48 12.01 -5.63
C LYS A 53 12.67 11.12 -5.28
N VAL A 54 12.42 9.88 -4.88
CA VAL A 54 13.45 8.91 -4.41
C VAL A 54 13.90 7.98 -5.54
N GLU A 55 13.06 7.73 -6.54
CA GLU A 55 13.39 6.89 -7.70
C GLU A 55 14.35 7.55 -8.71
N SER A 56 14.80 8.77 -8.44
CA SER A 56 15.74 9.50 -9.32
C SER A 56 17.21 9.09 -9.16
N PHE A 57 17.54 8.09 -8.34
CA PHE A 57 18.93 7.67 -8.13
C PHE A 57 19.21 6.16 -8.10
N GLU A 58 18.20 5.28 -8.03
CA GLU A 58 18.42 3.82 -7.91
C GLU A 58 18.11 3.01 -9.19
N ALA A 59 18.10 3.67 -10.35
CA ALA A 59 18.05 3.02 -11.67
C ALA A 59 19.45 2.92 -12.32
N ALA A 60 20.50 2.67 -11.52
CA ALA A 60 21.88 2.55 -11.98
C ALA A 60 22.63 1.32 -11.39
N ALA A 61 21.92 0.21 -11.15
CA ALA A 61 22.55 -1.06 -10.79
C ALA A 61 21.85 -2.27 -11.43
N ALA A 62 21.72 -2.26 -12.76
CA ALA A 62 21.44 -3.48 -13.52
C ALA A 62 22.05 -3.37 -14.92
N GLY A 63 23.39 -3.39 -14.98
CA GLY A 63 24.14 -3.41 -16.24
C GLY A 63 25.57 -3.90 -16.06
N ALA A 64 25.86 -5.03 -16.71
CA ALA A 64 27.15 -5.69 -16.94
C ALA A 64 27.68 -6.66 -15.86
N GLY A 65 27.84 -7.93 -16.26
CA GLY A 65 28.77 -8.86 -15.61
C GLY A 65 28.38 -10.33 -15.66
N GLY A 66 28.40 -10.96 -16.84
CA GLY A 66 28.47 -12.42 -16.90
C GLY A 66 29.83 -12.91 -16.38
N GLY A 67 29.84 -13.93 -15.51
CA GLY A 67 31.09 -14.61 -15.13
C GLY A 67 31.14 -15.30 -13.77
N ARG A 68 30.60 -16.53 -13.72
CA ARG A 68 31.07 -17.71 -12.96
C ARG A 68 30.96 -17.79 -11.42
N ALA A 69 30.53 -19.00 -11.05
CA ALA A 69 30.92 -19.85 -9.90
C ALA A 69 30.19 -19.68 -8.54
N SER A 70 29.36 -20.69 -8.27
CA SER A 70 29.19 -21.46 -7.02
C SER A 70 29.33 -20.77 -5.65
N GLY A 71 28.29 -20.95 -4.82
CA GLY A 71 28.48 -21.24 -3.40
C GLY A 71 27.73 -20.33 -2.42
N ALA A 72 26.65 -20.90 -1.87
CA ALA A 72 26.21 -20.77 -0.47
C ALA A 72 25.61 -19.46 0.09
N ALA A 73 24.66 -19.72 0.99
CA ALA A 73 24.17 -18.89 2.09
C ALA A 73 23.07 -17.84 1.78
N VAL A 74 21.84 -18.34 1.84
CA VAL A 74 20.71 -17.64 2.47
C VAL A 74 21.18 -16.91 3.74
N SER A 75 20.93 -15.61 3.82
CA SER A 75 20.77 -14.93 5.10
C SER A 75 19.63 -13.91 5.01
N ARG A 76 18.47 -14.31 5.52
CA ARG A 76 17.41 -13.39 5.96
C ARG A 76 17.72 -13.06 7.42
N PRO A 77 17.83 -11.79 7.83
CA PRO A 77 17.44 -11.42 9.19
C PRO A 77 15.93 -11.15 9.15
N ALA A 78 15.10 -12.07 9.66
CA ALA A 78 14.75 -12.21 11.06
C ALA A 78 13.98 -10.99 11.59
N ALA A 79 12.69 -11.22 11.84
CA ALA A 79 11.75 -10.32 12.46
C ALA A 79 12.30 -9.66 13.73
N ARG A 80 11.90 -8.41 13.98
CA ARG A 80 11.73 -7.93 15.35
C ARG A 80 10.34 -7.35 15.55
N ALA A 81 9.52 -8.17 16.18
CA ALA A 81 8.29 -7.82 16.85
C ALA A 81 8.54 -6.83 18.01
N ALA A 82 7.52 -6.03 18.35
CA ALA A 82 6.96 -5.99 19.70
C ALA A 82 5.82 -4.96 19.76
N ALA A 83 4.60 -5.49 19.81
CA ALA A 83 3.41 -4.81 20.27
C ALA A 83 3.25 -5.03 21.79
N ALA A 84 2.66 -4.03 22.45
CA ALA A 84 1.72 -4.10 23.58
C ALA A 84 2.21 -4.40 25.03
N ALA A 85 1.41 -3.81 25.96
CA ALA A 85 1.31 -3.93 27.43
C ALA A 85 2.02 -2.80 28.23
N ALA A 86 1.46 -2.15 29.26
CA ALA A 86 0.33 -2.45 30.15
C ALA A 86 -0.23 -1.11 30.71
N ALA A 87 -1.56 -0.88 30.75
CA ALA A 87 -2.45 -1.11 31.90
C ALA A 87 -1.89 -0.64 33.25
N ALA A 88 -2.26 0.58 33.66
CA ALA A 88 -2.04 1.12 35.00
C ALA A 88 -3.29 0.87 35.88
N ARG A 89 -3.08 0.17 36.99
CA ARG A 89 -3.95 0.16 38.18
C ARG A 89 -3.05 0.27 39.41
N ALA A 90 -3.15 1.40 40.11
CA ALA A 90 -2.92 1.55 41.54
C ALA A 90 -3.67 2.81 41.97
#